data_AF-A0A8J3H1F6-F1
#
_entry.id   AF-A0A8J3H1F6-F1
#
_cell.length_a   1.000
_cell.length_b   1.000
_cell.length_c   1.000
_cell.angle_alpha   90.00
_cell.angle_beta   90.00
_cell.angle_gamma   90.00
#
_symmetry.space_group_name_H-M   'P 1'
#
loop_
_entity.id
_entity.type
_entity.pdbx_description
1 polymer ?
#
loop_
_entity_poly.entity_id
_entity_poly.type
_entity_poly.pdbx_seq_one_letter_code
_entity_poly.pdbx_strand_id
1 'polypeptide(L)'
;MTEVEAELNRFPKSTCPAAADVLTELRGLPISADRRDLFSDGRAGRNCTHLLDMGLLALRLTDRGDGETVFDVAIPDVVDGRTELTAWVNGAVFHHWTLTGDTITAPEKIAGTNVFGGFASWAEARFDGVALDAARVAQKSVFVSKGLAYKVDGVPQVRAINETHRHGQCHSFSWPSVEVATDNVGYVIDTTAGIDEPNIERATRN
;
A
#
# COMPACT_ATOMS: atom_id res chain seq x y z
N MET A 1 -1.81 -3.36 -21.88
CA MET A 1 -0.79 -3.98 -21.01
C MET A 1 -0.47 -5.38 -21.48
N THR A 2 0.80 -5.66 -21.79
CA THR A 2 1.25 -6.97 -22.31
C THR A 2 1.99 -7.79 -21.26
N GLU A 3 2.62 -7.12 -20.30
CA GLU A 3 3.42 -7.73 -19.24
C GLU A 3 3.17 -7.01 -17.92
N VAL A 4 3.29 -7.75 -16.82
CA VAL A 4 3.12 -7.27 -15.44
C VAL A 4 4.06 -8.09 -14.58
N GLU A 5 4.87 -7.39 -13.78
CA GLU A 5 5.78 -7.98 -12.80
C GLU A 5 5.57 -7.28 -11.46
N ALA A 6 5.74 -8.02 -10.38
CA ALA A 6 5.68 -7.48 -9.04
C ALA A 6 6.63 -8.24 -8.12
N GLU A 7 7.26 -7.50 -7.24
CA GLU A 7 8.16 -8.03 -6.22
C GLU A 7 7.62 -7.68 -4.82
N LEU A 8 7.65 -8.66 -3.92
CA LEU A 8 7.27 -8.46 -2.52
C LEU A 8 8.49 -8.67 -1.63
N ASN A 9 9.04 -7.57 -1.12
CA ASN A 9 10.16 -7.62 -0.19
C ASN A 9 9.76 -8.09 1.22
N ARG A 10 8.50 -7.85 1.58
CA ARG A 10 7.94 -8.20 2.90
C ARG A 10 6.50 -8.62 2.74
N PHE A 11 6.10 -9.65 3.49
CA PHE A 11 4.73 -10.13 3.47
C PHE A 11 4.36 -10.86 4.77
N PRO A 12 3.15 -10.63 5.30
CA PRO A 12 2.73 -11.15 6.61
C PRO A 12 2.26 -12.60 6.57
N LYS A 13 1.89 -13.13 5.42
CA LYS A 13 1.37 -14.51 5.28
C LYS A 13 2.22 -15.34 4.34
N SER A 14 2.36 -16.62 4.64
CA SER A 14 3.13 -17.58 3.84
C SER A 14 2.66 -17.72 2.38
N THR A 15 1.39 -17.40 2.08
CA THR A 15 0.84 -17.45 0.72
C THR A 15 0.91 -16.13 -0.05
N CYS A 16 1.33 -15.03 0.59
CA CYS A 16 1.42 -13.73 -0.08
C CYS A 16 2.34 -13.70 -1.32
N PRO A 17 3.48 -14.42 -1.38
CA PRO A 17 4.34 -14.39 -2.58
C PRO A 17 3.61 -14.78 -3.87
N ALA A 18 2.66 -15.71 -3.79
CA ALA A 18 1.87 -16.13 -4.94
C ALA A 18 0.94 -15.02 -5.49
N ALA A 19 0.72 -13.94 -4.74
CA ALA A 19 -0.09 -12.82 -5.20
C ALA A 19 0.58 -12.05 -6.37
N ALA A 20 1.90 -12.14 -6.54
CA ALA A 20 2.59 -11.55 -7.69
C ALA A 20 2.12 -12.19 -9.00
N ASP A 21 2.01 -13.53 -9.04
CA ASP A 21 1.54 -14.26 -10.22
C ASP A 21 0.08 -13.94 -10.55
N VAL A 22 -0.76 -13.69 -9.54
CA VAL A 22 -2.18 -13.35 -9.75
C VAL A 22 -2.35 -12.04 -10.51
N LEU A 23 -1.43 -11.06 -10.34
CA LEU A 23 -1.48 -9.78 -11.06
C LEU A 23 -1.38 -9.93 -12.58
N THR A 24 -0.90 -11.08 -13.08
CA THR A 24 -0.90 -11.35 -14.52
C THR A 24 -2.31 -11.34 -15.12
N GLU A 25 -3.38 -11.46 -14.33
CA GLU A 25 -4.76 -11.29 -14.79
C GLU A 25 -5.07 -9.88 -15.29
N LEU A 26 -4.22 -8.89 -14.98
CA LEU A 26 -4.36 -7.54 -15.51
C LEU A 26 -3.87 -7.45 -16.98
N ARG A 27 -3.15 -8.45 -17.48
CA ARG A 27 -2.72 -8.49 -18.90
C ARG A 27 -3.94 -8.41 -19.81
N GLY A 28 -3.81 -7.61 -20.87
CA GLY A 28 -4.90 -7.31 -21.80
C GLY A 28 -5.72 -6.08 -21.43
N LEU A 29 -5.66 -5.58 -20.19
CA LEU A 29 -6.27 -4.28 -19.86
C LEU A 29 -5.55 -3.13 -20.59
N PRO A 30 -6.28 -2.07 -20.97
CA PRO A 30 -5.66 -0.87 -21.53
C PRO A 30 -4.77 -0.20 -20.49
N ILE A 31 -3.71 0.50 -20.93
CA ILE A 31 -2.85 1.26 -20.00
C ILE A 31 -3.63 2.40 -19.33
N SER A 32 -4.60 2.96 -20.05
CA SER A 32 -5.54 3.96 -19.55
C SER A 32 -6.65 3.38 -18.65
N ALA A 33 -6.56 2.12 -18.23
CA ALA A 33 -7.55 1.51 -17.33
C ALA A 33 -7.61 2.27 -16.00
N ASP A 34 -8.82 2.48 -15.51
CA ASP A 34 -9.04 3.22 -14.27
C ASP A 34 -9.19 2.29 -13.05
N ARG A 35 -9.51 2.89 -11.90
CA ARG A 35 -9.75 2.15 -10.66
C ARG A 35 -10.93 1.19 -10.79
N ARG A 36 -12.02 1.58 -11.47
CA ARG A 36 -13.19 0.72 -11.63
C ARG A 36 -12.82 -0.51 -12.46
N ASP A 37 -12.05 -0.34 -13.53
CA ASP A 37 -11.57 -1.45 -14.37
C ASP A 37 -10.71 -2.43 -13.57
N LEU A 38 -9.79 -1.92 -12.74
CA LEU A 38 -8.88 -2.76 -11.95
C LEU A 38 -9.57 -3.48 -10.80
N PHE A 39 -10.56 -2.86 -10.17
CA PHE A 39 -11.21 -3.40 -8.96
C PHE A 39 -12.55 -4.09 -9.27
N SER A 40 -12.90 -4.27 -10.54
CA SER A 40 -14.10 -4.99 -10.98
C SER A 40 -14.05 -6.49 -10.65
N ASP A 41 -15.18 -7.18 -10.84
CA ASP A 41 -15.28 -8.65 -10.90
C ASP A 41 -14.72 -9.39 -9.68
N GLY A 42 -14.74 -8.77 -8.50
CA GLY A 42 -14.19 -9.34 -7.27
C GLY A 42 -12.66 -9.43 -7.25
N ARG A 43 -11.96 -8.72 -8.14
CA ARG A 43 -10.50 -8.75 -8.28
C ARG A 43 -9.78 -8.39 -6.98
N ALA A 44 -10.35 -7.48 -6.19
CA ALA A 44 -9.82 -7.08 -4.89
C ALA A 44 -9.63 -8.25 -3.91
N GLY A 45 -10.53 -9.25 -3.94
CA GLY A 45 -10.42 -10.44 -3.08
C GLY A 45 -9.41 -11.46 -3.58
N ARG A 46 -9.16 -11.52 -4.90
CA ARG A 46 -8.20 -12.47 -5.50
C ARG A 46 -6.75 -11.99 -5.39
N ASN A 47 -6.53 -10.68 -5.38
CA ASN A 47 -5.21 -10.07 -5.29
C ASN A 47 -4.84 -9.68 -3.87
N CYS A 48 -3.54 -9.50 -3.63
CA CYS A 48 -3.13 -8.70 -2.49
C CYS A 48 -3.60 -7.26 -2.73
N THR A 49 -4.37 -6.70 -1.80
CA THR A 49 -4.92 -5.34 -1.92
C THR A 49 -3.83 -4.32 -2.21
N HIS A 50 -2.68 -4.42 -1.54
CA HIS A 50 -1.53 -3.54 -1.75
C HIS A 50 -0.99 -3.62 -3.17
N LEU A 51 -0.79 -4.82 -3.70
CA LEU A 51 -0.26 -5.00 -5.05
C LEU A 51 -1.23 -4.50 -6.11
N LEU A 52 -2.53 -4.70 -5.93
CA LEU A 52 -3.52 -4.21 -6.89
C LEU A 52 -3.56 -2.67 -6.91
N ASP A 53 -3.45 -2.02 -5.75
CA ASP A 53 -3.31 -0.57 -5.67
C ASP A 53 -1.98 -0.08 -6.29
N MET A 54 -0.87 -0.81 -6.13
CA MET A 54 0.40 -0.51 -6.81
C MET A 54 0.31 -0.73 -8.33
N GLY A 55 -0.44 -1.73 -8.79
CA GLY A 55 -0.72 -1.93 -10.22
C GLY A 55 -1.46 -0.76 -10.82
N LEU A 56 -2.46 -0.20 -10.12
CA LEU A 56 -3.15 1.03 -10.54
C LEU A 56 -2.19 2.23 -10.61
N LEU A 57 -1.28 2.34 -9.65
CA LEU A 57 -0.26 3.40 -9.66
C LEU A 57 0.68 3.22 -10.87
N ALA A 58 1.21 2.01 -11.09
CA ALA A 58 2.09 1.70 -12.22
C ALA A 58 1.44 1.98 -13.57
N LEU A 59 0.15 1.64 -13.73
CA LEU A 59 -0.62 1.98 -14.93
C LEU A 59 -0.70 3.49 -15.14
N ARG A 60 -1.02 4.26 -14.09
CA ARG A 60 -1.13 5.72 -14.19
C ARG A 60 0.21 6.39 -14.50
N LEU A 61 1.31 5.92 -13.92
CA LEU A 61 2.65 6.38 -14.24
C LEU A 61 2.99 6.07 -15.71
N THR A 62 2.70 4.84 -16.15
CA THR A 62 2.94 4.41 -17.54
C THR A 62 2.11 5.21 -18.54
N ASP A 63 0.83 5.47 -18.24
CA ASP A 63 -0.08 6.24 -19.10
C ASP A 63 0.37 7.69 -19.28
N ARG A 64 0.92 8.29 -18.22
CA ARG A 64 1.52 9.63 -18.29
C ARG A 64 2.88 9.66 -19.00
N GLY A 65 3.48 8.50 -19.26
CA GLY A 65 4.84 8.41 -19.77
C GLY A 65 5.90 8.80 -18.74
N ASP A 66 5.57 8.68 -17.44
CA ASP A 66 6.51 8.94 -16.36
C ASP A 66 7.62 7.86 -16.39
N GLY A 67 8.87 8.30 -16.22
CA GLY A 67 10.00 7.39 -16.04
C GLY A 67 10.06 6.83 -14.62
N GLU A 68 11.28 6.58 -14.14
CA GLU A 68 11.48 6.24 -12.74
C GLU A 68 10.87 7.31 -11.83
N THR A 69 9.98 6.88 -10.93
CA THR A 69 9.28 7.75 -9.99
C THR A 69 9.40 7.15 -8.60
N VAL A 70 10.06 7.89 -7.71
CA VAL A 70 10.30 7.48 -6.32
C VAL A 70 9.27 8.13 -5.42
N PHE A 71 8.57 7.31 -4.64
CA PHE A 71 7.64 7.76 -3.61
C PHE A 71 8.23 7.45 -2.23
N ASP A 72 8.42 8.50 -1.44
CA ASP A 72 8.86 8.37 -0.05
C ASP A 72 7.72 8.76 0.87
N VAL A 73 7.52 8.02 1.96
CA VAL A 73 6.55 8.38 2.99
C VAL A 73 7.17 8.17 4.37
N ALA A 74 7.19 9.24 5.16
CA ALA A 74 7.59 9.21 6.56
C ALA A 74 6.33 9.24 7.44
N ILE A 75 6.25 8.30 8.36
CA ILE A 75 5.20 8.23 9.38
C ILE A 75 5.91 7.96 10.71
N PRO A 76 6.23 9.00 11.49
CA PRO A 76 6.83 8.85 12.81
C PRO A 76 5.90 8.11 13.77
N ASP A 77 6.47 7.66 14.88
CA ASP A 77 5.69 7.07 15.97
C ASP A 77 4.61 8.03 16.49
N VAL A 78 3.53 7.43 16.98
CA VAL A 78 2.41 8.17 17.56
C VAL A 78 2.82 8.74 18.91
N VAL A 79 2.74 10.06 19.06
CA VAL A 79 2.99 10.80 20.31
C VAL A 79 1.70 11.50 20.72
N ASP A 80 1.23 11.28 21.95
CA ASP A 80 -0.03 11.83 22.48
C ASP A 80 -1.24 11.57 21.57
N GLY A 81 -1.29 10.40 20.95
CA GLY A 81 -2.37 9.99 20.04
C GLY A 81 -2.30 10.60 18.65
N ARG A 82 -1.22 11.33 18.31
CA ARG A 82 -1.04 11.97 17.01
C ARG A 82 0.24 11.54 16.29
N THR A 83 0.26 11.62 14.97
CA THR A 83 1.48 11.47 14.14
C THR A 83 1.45 12.43 12.95
N GLU A 84 2.62 12.77 12.43
CA GLU A 84 2.80 13.65 11.28
C GLU A 84 3.27 12.85 10.06
N LEU A 85 2.37 12.57 9.13
CA LEU A 85 2.71 11.94 7.87
C LEU A 85 3.26 12.97 6.89
N THR A 86 4.36 12.67 6.22
CA THR A 86 4.82 13.43 5.06
C THR A 86 5.07 12.49 3.88
N ALA A 87 4.58 12.87 2.70
CA ALA A 87 4.77 12.11 1.46
C ALA A 87 5.46 12.97 0.40
N TRP A 88 6.50 12.41 -0.20
CA TRP A 88 7.27 13.00 -1.27
C TRP A 88 7.15 12.19 -2.56
N VAL A 89 7.30 12.88 -3.68
CA VAL A 89 7.51 12.26 -4.99
C VAL A 89 8.72 12.90 -5.62
N ASN A 90 9.74 12.10 -5.95
CA ASN A 90 11.03 12.56 -6.48
C ASN A 90 11.64 13.69 -5.61
N GLY A 91 11.56 13.54 -4.28
CA GLY A 91 12.06 14.50 -3.29
C GLY A 91 11.19 15.76 -3.08
N ALA A 92 10.13 15.98 -3.85
CA ALA A 92 9.21 17.11 -3.65
C ALA A 92 8.06 16.71 -2.71
N VAL A 93 7.76 17.53 -1.69
CA VAL A 93 6.63 17.29 -0.77
C VAL A 93 5.30 17.51 -1.49
N PHE A 94 4.43 16.50 -1.49
CA PHE A 94 3.05 16.62 -1.99
C PHE A 94 2.01 16.64 -0.88
N HIS A 95 2.26 15.91 0.21
CA HIS A 95 1.36 15.86 1.35
C HIS A 95 2.11 15.97 2.66
N HIS A 96 1.52 16.71 3.59
CA HIS A 96 1.91 16.77 4.99
C HIS A 96 0.62 16.78 5.82
N TRP A 97 0.37 15.72 6.57
CA TRP A 97 -0.88 15.51 7.30
C TRP A 97 -0.62 15.22 8.77
N THR A 98 -1.36 15.88 9.65
CA THR A 98 -1.45 15.47 11.05
C THR A 98 -2.60 14.47 11.19
N LEU A 99 -2.31 13.27 11.70
CA LEU A 99 -3.30 12.23 11.95
C LEU A 99 -3.57 12.10 13.44
N THR A 100 -4.85 11.97 13.82
CA THR A 100 -5.27 11.45 15.13
C THR A 100 -6.07 10.18 14.89
N GLY A 101 -5.51 9.03 15.30
CA GLY A 101 -6.00 7.73 14.84
C GLY A 101 -5.99 7.64 13.31
N ASP A 102 -7.16 7.43 12.71
CA ASP A 102 -7.33 7.28 11.26
C ASP A 102 -7.82 8.56 10.57
N THR A 103 -7.88 9.68 11.28
CA THR A 103 -8.49 10.91 10.77
C THR A 103 -7.44 12.00 10.61
N ILE A 104 -7.45 12.63 9.43
CA ILE A 104 -6.66 13.83 9.16
C ILE A 104 -7.23 14.98 9.98
N THR A 105 -6.38 15.63 10.76
CA THR A 105 -6.71 16.78 11.62
C THR A 105 -6.04 18.07 11.16
N ALA A 106 -4.95 17.96 10.40
CA ALA A 106 -4.36 19.08 9.67
C ALA A 106 -3.82 18.59 8.30
N PRO A 107 -3.79 19.46 7.26
CA PRO A 107 -4.22 20.86 7.29
C PRO A 107 -5.76 21.00 7.32
N GLU A 108 -6.23 22.15 7.82
CA GLU A 108 -7.67 22.45 8.04
C GLU A 108 -8.54 22.14 6.81
N LYS A 109 -8.02 22.43 5.61
CA LYS A 109 -8.73 22.23 4.34
C LYS A 109 -9.14 20.78 4.05
N ILE A 110 -8.52 19.80 4.71
CA ILE A 110 -8.84 18.38 4.58
C ILE A 110 -9.10 17.69 5.93
N ALA A 111 -9.24 18.48 7.00
CA ALA A 111 -9.52 17.96 8.33
C ALA A 111 -10.87 17.22 8.37
N GLY A 112 -10.97 16.19 9.21
CA GLY A 112 -12.13 15.31 9.33
C GLY A 112 -12.15 14.15 8.32
N THR A 113 -11.19 14.08 7.41
CA THR A 113 -11.10 12.99 6.43
C THR A 113 -10.55 11.73 7.07
N ASN A 114 -11.28 10.62 6.98
CA ASN A 114 -10.77 9.31 7.38
C ASN A 114 -9.90 8.70 6.25
N VAL A 115 -8.72 8.19 6.58
CA VAL A 115 -7.80 7.55 5.61
C VAL A 115 -8.18 6.10 5.27
N PHE A 116 -9.26 5.58 5.85
CA PHE A 116 -9.91 4.31 5.51
C PHE A 116 -11.39 4.52 5.22
N GLY A 117 -12.00 3.57 4.50
CA GLY A 117 -13.44 3.62 4.20
C GLY A 117 -13.85 4.82 3.34
N GLY A 118 -13.68 4.72 2.02
CA GLY A 118 -14.09 5.77 1.07
C GLY A 118 -13.00 6.79 0.73
N PHE A 119 -11.82 6.71 1.37
CA PHE A 119 -10.69 7.60 1.08
C PHE A 119 -10.31 7.66 -0.40
N ALA A 120 -10.35 6.54 -1.12
CA ALA A 120 -9.98 6.51 -2.54
C ALA A 120 -10.87 7.43 -3.40
N SER A 121 -12.19 7.36 -3.21
CA SER A 121 -13.15 8.22 -3.92
C SER A 121 -13.03 9.67 -3.48
N TRP A 122 -12.80 9.91 -2.18
CA TRP A 122 -12.54 11.26 -1.68
C TRP A 122 -11.26 11.86 -2.31
N ALA A 123 -10.18 11.09 -2.38
CA ALA A 123 -8.91 11.54 -2.92
C ALA A 123 -9.05 11.87 -4.42
N GLU A 124 -9.73 11.02 -5.19
CA GLU A 124 -10.04 11.26 -6.61
C GLU A 124 -10.85 12.54 -6.84
N ALA A 125 -11.76 12.88 -5.92
CA ALA A 125 -12.53 14.12 -6.00
C ALA A 125 -11.72 15.37 -5.58
N ARG A 126 -10.61 15.18 -4.84
CA ARG A 126 -9.88 16.26 -4.18
C ARG A 126 -8.53 16.58 -4.80
N PHE A 127 -7.89 15.59 -5.40
CA PHE A 127 -6.55 15.66 -5.96
C PHE A 127 -6.52 15.05 -7.36
N ASP A 128 -5.55 15.48 -8.16
CA ASP A 128 -5.26 15.01 -9.50
C ASP A 128 -3.76 14.73 -9.67
N GLY A 129 -3.40 14.16 -10.83
CA GLY A 129 -2.01 13.89 -11.21
C GLY A 129 -1.18 13.21 -10.11
N VAL A 130 0.02 13.74 -9.89
CA VAL A 130 0.99 13.24 -8.90
C VAL A 130 0.50 13.42 -7.47
N ALA A 131 -0.29 14.47 -7.18
CA ALA A 131 -0.84 14.68 -5.85
C ALA A 131 -1.84 13.57 -5.47
N LEU A 132 -2.67 13.13 -6.41
CA LEU A 132 -3.58 11.99 -6.18
C LEU A 132 -2.79 10.69 -5.93
N ASP A 133 -1.75 10.46 -6.71
CA ASP A 133 -0.91 9.27 -6.56
C ASP A 133 -0.20 9.26 -5.21
N ALA A 134 0.41 10.39 -4.82
CA ALA A 134 1.03 10.57 -3.52
C ALA A 134 0.04 10.38 -2.36
N ALA A 135 -1.21 10.84 -2.50
CA ALA A 135 -2.23 10.66 -1.47
C ALA A 135 -2.59 9.17 -1.29
N ARG A 136 -2.66 8.41 -2.39
CA ARG A 136 -2.94 6.97 -2.35
C ARG A 136 -1.77 6.19 -1.75
N VAL A 137 -0.53 6.51 -2.14
CA VAL A 137 0.66 5.91 -1.53
C VAL A 137 0.72 6.21 -0.05
N ALA A 138 0.50 7.47 0.36
CA ALA A 138 0.42 7.87 1.77
C ALA A 138 -0.61 7.04 2.55
N GLN A 139 -1.81 6.86 2.00
CA GLN A 139 -2.85 6.04 2.62
C GLN A 139 -2.42 4.57 2.83
N LYS A 140 -1.70 3.99 1.86
CA LYS A 140 -1.15 2.63 2.00
C LYS A 140 -0.04 2.57 3.03
N SER A 141 0.80 3.59 3.10
CA SER A 141 1.83 3.67 4.14
C SER A 141 1.20 3.74 5.54
N VAL A 142 0.08 4.44 5.73
CA VAL A 142 -0.67 4.41 7.01
C VAL A 142 -1.22 3.02 7.31
N PHE A 143 -1.73 2.30 6.31
CA PHE A 143 -2.16 0.91 6.51
C PHE A 143 -1.00 0.02 6.98
N VAL A 144 0.15 0.12 6.31
CA VAL A 144 1.33 -0.69 6.61
C VAL A 144 1.91 -0.34 7.98
N SER A 145 1.96 0.94 8.35
CA SER A 145 2.52 1.38 9.64
C SER A 145 1.73 0.86 10.85
N LYS A 146 0.41 0.64 10.71
CA LYS A 146 -0.39 -0.03 11.74
C LYS A 146 0.11 -1.44 12.08
N GLY A 147 0.81 -2.10 11.15
CA GLY A 147 1.47 -3.38 11.38
C GLY A 147 2.45 -3.36 12.56
N LEU A 148 3.07 -2.20 12.83
CA LEU A 148 4.08 -2.04 13.90
C LEU A 148 3.50 -2.28 15.31
N ALA A 149 2.20 -2.12 15.50
CA ALA A 149 1.56 -2.36 16.79
C ALA A 149 1.40 -3.86 17.11
N TYR A 150 1.60 -4.75 16.14
CA TYR A 150 1.38 -6.18 16.31
C TYR A 150 2.69 -6.92 16.57
N LYS A 151 2.66 -7.85 17.54
CA LYS A 151 3.70 -8.87 17.69
C LYS A 151 3.46 -9.95 16.63
N VAL A 152 4.23 -9.92 15.55
CA VAL A 152 4.00 -10.77 14.37
C VAL A 152 4.91 -12.00 14.30
N ASP A 153 6.01 -12.02 15.06
CA ASP A 153 6.92 -13.18 15.17
C ASP A 153 6.52 -14.13 16.32
N GLY A 154 5.22 -14.33 16.49
CA GLY A 154 4.68 -15.22 17.52
C GLY A 154 4.79 -16.70 17.12
N VAL A 155 5.19 -17.55 18.07
CA VAL A 155 5.13 -19.01 17.92
C VAL A 155 4.11 -19.56 18.94
N PRO A 156 3.17 -20.44 18.53
CA PRO A 156 2.97 -20.97 17.18
C PRO A 156 2.38 -19.92 16.21
N GLN A 157 2.71 -20.04 14.92
CA GLN A 157 2.14 -19.21 13.85
C GLN A 157 0.61 -19.35 13.81
N VAL A 158 -0.11 -18.24 13.64
CA VAL A 158 -1.57 -18.27 13.51
C VAL A 158 -1.94 -18.63 12.08
N ARG A 159 -2.93 -19.52 11.92
CA ARG A 159 -3.51 -19.86 10.62
C ARG A 159 -4.52 -18.79 10.21
N ALA A 160 -4.42 -18.31 8.97
CA ALA A 160 -5.32 -17.28 8.43
C ALA A 160 -6.80 -17.73 8.39
N ILE A 161 -7.06 -19.04 8.25
CA ILE A 161 -8.42 -19.61 8.34
C ILE A 161 -9.13 -19.26 9.66
N ASN A 162 -8.38 -19.03 10.74
CA ASN A 162 -8.95 -18.67 12.04
C ASN A 162 -9.28 -17.17 12.16
N GLU A 163 -8.80 -16.33 11.23
CA GLU A 163 -9.08 -14.90 11.17
C GLU A 163 -10.32 -14.60 10.32
N THR A 164 -11.47 -15.13 10.76
CA THR A 164 -12.73 -15.09 9.99
C THR A 164 -13.17 -13.69 9.56
N HIS A 165 -12.88 -12.67 10.38
CA HIS A 165 -13.16 -11.27 10.06
C HIS A 165 -12.39 -10.72 8.86
N ARG A 166 -11.33 -11.41 8.41
CA ARG A 166 -10.50 -11.01 7.25
C ARG A 166 -10.80 -11.79 5.98
N HIS A 167 -11.65 -12.81 6.05
CA HIS A 167 -11.95 -13.67 4.91
C HIS A 167 -12.45 -12.84 3.71
N GLY A 168 -11.91 -13.12 2.53
CA GLY A 168 -12.22 -12.42 1.28
C GLY A 168 -11.56 -11.05 1.09
N GLN A 169 -10.81 -10.54 2.06
CA GLN A 169 -10.25 -9.19 1.98
C GLN A 169 -9.05 -9.06 1.02
N CYS A 170 -8.29 -10.14 0.83
CA CYS A 170 -7.16 -10.18 -0.09
C CYS A 170 -6.78 -11.63 -0.43
N HIS A 171 -5.81 -11.79 -1.32
CA HIS A 171 -5.27 -13.09 -1.76
C HIS A 171 -5.14 -14.12 -0.63
N SER A 172 -4.37 -13.82 0.42
CA SER A 172 -4.11 -14.78 1.50
C SER A 172 -5.31 -15.09 2.39
N PHE A 173 -6.33 -14.23 2.40
CA PHE A 173 -7.57 -14.44 3.15
C PHE A 173 -8.74 -14.91 2.28
N SER A 174 -8.50 -15.16 0.99
CA SER A 174 -9.47 -15.74 0.07
C SER A 174 -9.17 -17.21 -0.18
N TRP A 175 -10.20 -17.96 -0.57
CA TRP A 175 -10.02 -19.35 -0.98
C TRP A 175 -9.32 -19.45 -2.34
N PRO A 176 -8.46 -20.47 -2.54
CA PRO A 176 -8.10 -21.52 -1.58
C PRO A 176 -6.98 -21.13 -0.60
N SER A 177 -6.28 -20.00 -0.83
CA SER A 177 -5.08 -19.60 -0.08
C SER A 177 -5.27 -19.56 1.44
N VAL A 178 -6.44 -19.14 1.92
CA VAL A 178 -6.76 -19.01 3.35
C VAL A 178 -6.68 -20.35 4.10
N GLU A 179 -6.87 -21.48 3.41
CA GLU A 179 -6.85 -22.82 4.03
C GLU A 179 -5.45 -23.21 4.51
N VAL A 180 -4.42 -22.74 3.81
CA VAL A 180 -3.02 -23.11 4.06
C VAL A 180 -2.18 -21.95 4.59
N ALA A 181 -2.67 -20.72 4.52
CA ALA A 181 -1.93 -19.53 4.94
C ALA A 181 -1.68 -19.52 6.47
N THR A 182 -0.43 -19.23 6.83
CA THR A 182 0.05 -19.00 8.19
C THR A 182 0.74 -17.65 8.29
N ASP A 183 0.88 -17.11 9.51
CA ASP A 183 1.78 -15.98 9.75
C ASP A 183 3.19 -16.31 9.29
N ASN A 184 3.80 -15.38 8.58
CA ASN A 184 5.22 -15.43 8.30
C ASN A 184 6.01 -14.87 9.51
N VAL A 185 7.22 -15.39 9.74
CA VAL A 185 8.12 -14.91 10.80
C VAL A 185 9.36 -14.25 10.19
N GLY A 186 9.95 -13.28 10.88
CA GLY A 186 11.18 -12.60 10.47
C GLY A 186 11.02 -11.64 9.29
N TYR A 187 9.78 -11.24 8.95
CA TYR A 187 9.52 -10.24 7.90
C TYR A 187 9.50 -8.79 8.44
N VAL A 188 9.58 -8.62 9.77
CA VAL A 188 9.65 -7.31 10.42
C VAL A 188 11.05 -6.75 10.26
N ILE A 189 11.13 -5.46 9.94
CA ILE A 189 12.37 -4.70 9.99
C ILE A 189 12.36 -3.96 11.32
N ASP A 190 13.34 -4.24 12.18
CA ASP A 190 13.61 -3.41 13.35
C ASP A 190 14.26 -2.11 12.89
N THR A 191 13.58 -1.00 13.12
CA THR A 191 14.04 0.34 12.73
C THR A 191 14.46 1.18 13.93
N THR A 192 14.55 0.58 15.12
CA THR A 192 14.87 1.26 16.39
C THR A 192 16.24 1.95 16.34
N ALA A 193 17.20 1.39 15.59
CA ALA A 193 18.52 1.97 15.39
C ALA A 193 18.58 3.00 14.25
N GLY A 194 17.43 3.34 13.64
CA GLY A 194 17.34 3.96 12.33
C GLY A 194 17.29 2.91 11.21
N ILE A 195 16.87 3.35 10.03
CA ILE A 195 17.04 2.60 8.79
C ILE A 195 18.31 3.16 8.16
N ASP A 196 19.33 2.34 7.93
CA ASP A 196 20.37 2.72 6.97
C ASP A 196 19.63 2.96 5.66
N GLU A 197 19.59 4.21 5.18
CA GLU A 197 18.95 4.48 3.88
C GLU A 197 19.47 3.41 2.93
N PRO A 198 18.60 2.58 2.31
CA PRO A 198 19.08 1.72 1.25
C PRO A 198 19.85 2.63 0.30
N ASN A 199 21.04 2.20 -0.14
CA ASN A 199 21.78 2.85 -1.22
C ASN A 199 20.93 2.80 -2.51
N ILE A 200 19.80 3.50 -2.51
CA ILE A 200 19.16 4.00 -3.71
C ILE A 200 20.10 5.14 -4.06
N GLU A 201 21.10 4.84 -4.90
CA GLU A 201 21.91 5.87 -5.53
C GLU A 201 20.93 6.94 -6.00
N ARG A 202 20.88 8.09 -5.31
CA ARG A 202 20.10 9.23 -5.76
C ARG A 202 20.62 9.49 -7.15
N ALA A 203 19.82 9.16 -8.17
CA ALA A 203 20.20 9.29 -9.56
C ALA A 203 20.27 10.77 -9.91
N THR A 204 21.32 11.45 -9.43
CA THR A 204 21.90 12.57 -10.12
C THR A 204 22.62 11.98 -11.33
N ARG A 205 21.88 11.79 -12.43
CA ARG A 205 22.50 11.75 -13.76
C ARG A 205 21.86 12.87 -14.58
N ASN A 206 22.76 13.75 -15.01
CA ASN A 206 22.55 14.95 -15.81
C ASN A 206 21.72 14.72 -17.07
#